data_AF-A0A944XJX2-F1
#
_entry.id   AF-A0A944XJX2-F1
#
_cell.length_a   1.000
_cell.length_b   1.000
_cell.length_c   1.000
_cell.angle_alpha   90.00
_cell.angle_beta   90.00
_cell.angle_gamma   90.00
#
_symmetry.space_group_name_H-M   'P 1'
#
loop_
_entity.id
_entity.type
_entity.pdbx_description
1 polymer ?
#
loop_
_entity_poly.entity_id
_entity_poly.type
_entity_poly.pdbx_seq_one_letter_code
_entity_poly.pdbx_strand_id
1 'polypeptide(L)'
;MKKQLKSKPNPLKHPDQRVGVFIDVQNLYYSAKNLYGKKVDFGNIVKEAVAGRKLIRAIAYVVRTESQEEQPFFEALYNLGIETREKDLQIYHGGNKKADWDVGLAVDAIRLAPTLDAVVLVSGDGDYLPLVEYLQKSTGKQVEVVSFGPATSSRLAAEVDDFLDLSDDPEPFLIPNRRRPASKGTTTRSTQKK
;
A
#
# COMPACT_ATOMS: atom_id res chain seq x y z
N MET A 1 -7.03 -24.02 -10.56
CA MET A 1 -6.59 -23.22 -11.73
C MET A 1 -6.64 -21.76 -11.32
N LYS A 2 -5.52 -21.04 -11.32
CA LYS A 2 -5.49 -19.61 -11.00
C LYS A 2 -6.18 -18.85 -12.15
N LYS A 3 -7.31 -18.18 -11.88
CA LYS A 3 -7.85 -17.21 -12.83
C LYS A 3 -6.85 -16.05 -12.89
N GLN A 4 -6.06 -15.97 -13.95
CA GLN A 4 -5.40 -14.71 -14.29
C GLN A 4 -6.52 -13.73 -14.60
N LEU A 5 -6.69 -12.68 -13.78
CA LEU A 5 -7.39 -11.48 -14.24
C LEU A 5 -6.54 -10.90 -15.36
N LYS A 6 -6.88 -11.25 -16.60
CA LYS A 6 -6.45 -10.46 -17.73
C LYS A 6 -7.50 -9.37 -17.91
N SER A 7 -7.44 -8.35 -17.05
CA SER A 7 -7.89 -7.03 -17.50
C SER A 7 -7.13 -6.74 -18.79
N LYS A 8 -7.83 -6.25 -19.82
CA LYS A 8 -7.14 -5.85 -21.05
C LYS A 8 -6.03 -4.87 -20.63
N PRO A 9 -4.77 -5.07 -21.10
CA PRO A 9 -3.69 -4.16 -20.73
C PRO A 9 -4.13 -2.74 -21.09
N ASN A 10 -4.13 -1.84 -20.10
CA ASN A 10 -4.48 -0.44 -20.32
C ASN A 10 -3.50 0.09 -21.39
N PRO A 11 -3.97 0.49 -22.59
CA PRO A 11 -3.11 0.81 -23.71
C PRO A 11 -2.21 2.04 -23.45
N LEU A 12 -2.50 2.81 -22.40
CA LEU A 12 -1.74 3.98 -21.98
C LEU A 12 -0.58 3.64 -21.04
N LYS A 13 -0.48 2.39 -20.54
CA LYS A 13 0.66 1.92 -19.73
C LYS A 13 1.78 1.42 -20.64
N HIS A 14 2.72 2.32 -20.95
CA HIS A 14 3.86 1.99 -21.81
C HIS A 14 5.04 1.43 -20.99
N PRO A 15 5.72 0.35 -21.44
CA PRO A 15 6.77 -0.32 -20.67
C PRO A 15 7.94 0.58 -20.20
N ASP A 16 8.26 1.62 -20.97
CA ASP A 16 9.37 2.52 -20.67
C ASP A 16 9.02 3.64 -19.69
N GLN A 17 7.75 3.81 -19.30
CA GLN A 17 7.33 4.79 -18.31
C GLN A 17 8.05 4.57 -16.98
N ARG A 18 8.55 5.66 -16.41
CA ARG A 18 9.12 5.73 -15.07
C ARG A 18 8.02 5.92 -14.05
N VAL A 19 7.86 4.96 -13.15
CA VAL A 19 6.75 4.91 -12.18
C VAL A 19 7.26 5.22 -10.78
N GLY A 20 6.59 6.14 -10.08
CA GLY A 20 6.73 6.34 -8.65
C GLY A 20 5.49 5.84 -7.92
N VAL A 21 5.67 5.04 -6.87
CA VAL A 21 4.57 4.48 -6.07
C VAL A 21 4.61 5.08 -4.67
N PHE A 22 3.52 5.70 -4.24
CA PHE A 22 3.39 6.39 -2.95
C PHE A 22 2.29 5.73 -2.14
N ILE A 23 2.65 5.14 -1.00
CA ILE A 23 1.80 4.21 -0.27
C ILE A 23 1.37 4.82 1.06
N ASP A 24 0.09 5.09 1.19
CA ASP A 24 -0.56 5.39 2.45
C ASP A 24 -0.85 4.07 3.19
N VAL A 25 0.10 3.67 4.02
CA VAL A 25 0.03 2.38 4.71
C VAL A 25 -1.16 2.32 5.66
N GLN A 26 -1.49 3.42 6.32
CA GLN A 26 -2.60 3.45 7.27
C GLN A 26 -3.93 3.28 6.55
N ASN A 27 -4.16 4.02 5.47
CA ASN A 27 -5.40 3.91 4.69
C ASN A 27 -5.63 2.47 4.20
N LEU A 28 -4.62 1.83 3.62
CA LEU A 28 -4.74 0.46 3.11
C LEU A 28 -4.86 -0.58 4.23
N TYR A 29 -4.11 -0.41 5.33
CA TYR A 29 -4.18 -1.32 6.47
C TYR A 29 -5.57 -1.34 7.08
N TYR A 30 -6.16 -0.16 7.35
CA TYR A 30 -7.51 -0.09 7.91
C TYR A 30 -8.56 -0.61 6.93
N SER A 31 -8.43 -0.30 5.65
CA SER A 31 -9.31 -0.82 4.59
C SER A 31 -9.32 -2.34 4.56
N ALA A 32 -8.14 -2.97 4.49
CA ALA A 32 -8.04 -4.43 4.45
C ALA A 32 -8.51 -5.11 5.74
N LYS A 33 -8.21 -4.49 6.89
CA LYS A 33 -8.65 -5.00 8.19
C LYS A 33 -10.18 -4.97 8.32
N ASN A 34 -10.81 -3.87 7.90
CA ASN A 34 -12.26 -3.69 8.03
C ASN A 34 -13.03 -4.54 7.02
N LEU A 35 -12.55 -4.62 5.77
CA LEU A 35 -13.24 -5.34 4.70
C LEU A 35 -12.98 -6.86 4.75
N TYR A 36 -11.78 -7.28 5.12
CA TYR A 36 -11.35 -8.68 4.98
C TYR A 36 -10.76 -9.30 6.25
N GLY A 37 -10.55 -8.53 7.33
CA GLY A 37 -9.94 -9.02 8.57
C GLY A 37 -8.50 -9.51 8.39
N LYS A 38 -7.80 -9.05 7.35
CA LYS A 38 -6.45 -9.52 6.98
C LYS A 38 -5.46 -8.36 6.85
N LYS A 39 -4.17 -8.69 6.88
CA LYS A 39 -3.09 -7.76 6.59
C LYS A 39 -2.86 -7.65 5.09
N VAL A 40 -2.32 -6.51 4.65
CA VAL A 40 -2.02 -6.20 3.25
C VAL A 40 -0.69 -6.79 2.81
N ASP A 41 -0.62 -7.32 1.58
CA ASP A 41 0.62 -7.67 0.89
C ASP A 41 1.05 -6.52 -0.03
N PHE A 42 1.85 -5.60 0.51
CA PHE A 42 2.32 -4.43 -0.23
C PHE A 42 3.28 -4.78 -1.38
N GLY A 43 3.97 -5.92 -1.31
CA GLY A 43 4.86 -6.36 -2.38
C GLY A 43 4.08 -6.70 -3.65
N ASN A 44 2.98 -7.45 -3.52
CA ASN A 44 2.10 -7.74 -4.65
C ASN A 44 1.38 -6.50 -5.17
N ILE A 45 0.98 -5.57 -4.28
CA ILE A 45 0.39 -4.29 -4.70
C ILE A 45 1.37 -3.50 -5.56
N VAL A 46 2.61 -3.29 -5.09
CA VAL A 46 3.63 -2.55 -5.87
C VAL A 46 3.90 -3.24 -7.20
N LYS A 47 3.99 -4.57 -7.20
CA LYS A 47 4.21 -5.34 -8.43
C LYS A 47 3.09 -5.11 -9.45
N GLU A 48 1.83 -5.19 -9.03
CA GLU A 48 0.68 -5.00 -9.91
C GLU A 48 0.55 -3.54 -10.36
N ALA A 49 0.74 -2.59 -9.45
CA ALA A 49 0.75 -1.15 -9.73
C ALA A 49 1.78 -0.77 -10.81
N VAL A 50 2.99 -1.32 -10.72
CA VAL A 50 4.06 -1.06 -11.68
C VAL A 50 3.73 -1.65 -13.05
N ALA A 51 2.97 -2.75 -13.11
CA ALA A 51 2.49 -3.36 -14.36
C ALA A 51 3.61 -3.62 -15.40
N GLY A 52 4.80 -4.00 -14.95
CA GLY A 52 5.96 -4.28 -15.81
C GLY A 52 6.70 -3.04 -16.35
N ARG A 53 6.38 -1.85 -15.86
CA ARG A 53 7.06 -0.58 -16.19
C ARG A 53 8.34 -0.37 -15.35
N LYS A 54 9.05 0.73 -15.59
CA LYS A 54 10.29 1.05 -14.85
C LYS A 54 9.98 1.67 -13.49
N LEU A 55 9.98 0.88 -12.43
CA LEU A 55 9.87 1.39 -11.06
C LEU A 55 11.10 2.25 -10.72
N ILE A 56 10.88 3.52 -10.42
CA ILE A 56 11.94 4.45 -9.96
C ILE A 56 12.04 4.44 -8.45
N ARG A 57 10.90 4.59 -7.76
CA ARG A 57 10.80 4.58 -6.30
C ARG A 57 9.45 4.04 -5.85
N ALA A 58 9.45 3.25 -4.79
CA ALA A 58 8.25 2.91 -4.01
C ALA A 58 8.48 3.41 -2.59
N ILE A 59 7.59 4.26 -2.09
CA ILE A 59 7.72 4.90 -0.79
C ILE A 59 6.48 4.61 0.05
N ALA A 60 6.69 3.98 1.20
CA ALA A 60 5.66 3.70 2.19
C ALA A 60 5.74 4.71 3.33
N TYR A 61 4.61 5.39 3.56
CA TYR A 61 4.45 6.37 4.63
C TYR A 61 3.89 5.69 5.86
N VAL A 62 4.71 5.58 6.90
CA VAL A 62 4.45 4.76 8.09
C VAL A 62 4.57 5.58 9.37
N VAL A 63 3.82 5.17 10.38
CA VAL A 63 3.80 5.82 11.69
C VAL A 63 4.55 4.96 12.68
N ARG A 64 5.52 5.58 13.36
CA ARG A 64 6.29 4.95 14.43
C ARG A 64 5.57 5.18 15.76
N THR A 65 5.43 4.10 16.53
CA THR A 65 4.85 4.13 17.89
C THR A 65 5.97 4.11 18.92
N GLU A 66 5.69 4.54 20.15
CA GLU A 66 6.67 4.48 21.25
C GLU A 66 7.14 3.05 21.54
N SER A 67 6.29 2.05 21.28
CA SER A 67 6.60 0.63 21.51
C SER A 67 7.57 0.02 20.49
N GLN A 68 7.71 0.62 19.31
CA GLN A 68 8.52 0.13 18.19
C GLN A 68 8.19 -1.30 17.72
N GLU A 69 7.00 -1.84 18.04
CA GLU A 69 6.57 -3.17 17.62
C GLU A 69 6.44 -3.30 16.09
N GLU A 70 6.36 -2.17 15.38
CA GLU A 70 6.27 -2.09 13.93
C GLU A 70 7.61 -2.27 13.18
N GLN A 71 8.75 -2.28 13.86
CA GLN A 71 10.08 -2.36 13.23
C GLN A 71 10.24 -3.57 12.27
N PRO A 72 9.80 -4.80 12.62
CA PRO A 72 9.88 -5.93 11.70
C PRO A 72 9.05 -5.76 10.42
N PHE A 73 7.96 -4.99 10.51
CA PHE A 73 7.14 -4.66 9.34
C PHE A 73 7.88 -3.65 8.43
N PHE A 74 8.56 -2.66 8.99
CA PHE A 74 9.36 -1.70 8.21
C PHE A 74 10.53 -2.39 7.51
N GLU A 75 11.22 -3.30 8.19
CA GLU A 75 12.28 -4.13 7.60
C GLU A 75 11.75 -5.01 6.46
N ALA A 76 10.54 -5.57 6.61
CA ALA A 76 9.90 -6.35 5.55
C ALA A 76 9.62 -5.49 4.31
N LEU A 77 9.14 -4.25 4.48
CA LEU A 77 8.94 -3.31 3.36
C LEU A 77 10.27 -3.00 2.66
N TYR A 78 11.31 -2.69 3.42
CA TYR A 78 12.64 -2.40 2.88
C TYR A 78 13.19 -3.58 2.06
N ASN A 79 13.07 -4.81 2.57
CA ASN A 79 13.50 -6.01 1.86
C ASN A 79 12.70 -6.29 0.57
N LEU A 80 11.51 -5.71 0.42
CA LEU A 80 10.72 -5.74 -0.80
C LEU A 80 11.10 -4.61 -1.78
N GLY A 81 12.08 -3.77 -1.44
CA GLY A 81 12.47 -2.60 -2.24
C GLY A 81 11.54 -1.40 -2.05
N ILE A 82 10.80 -1.35 -0.95
CA ILE A 82 9.91 -0.24 -0.60
C ILE A 82 10.59 0.62 0.48
N GLU A 83 10.92 1.86 0.14
CA GLU A 83 11.50 2.83 1.08
C GLU A 83 10.47 3.20 2.15
N THR A 84 10.88 3.34 3.42
CA THR A 84 10.01 3.82 4.50
C THR A 84 10.25 5.30 4.79
N ARG A 85 9.16 6.06 4.86
CA ARG A 85 9.12 7.42 5.45
C ARG A 85 8.41 7.31 6.79
N GLU A 86 9.15 7.57 7.86
CA GLU A 86 8.68 7.36 9.23
C GLU A 86 8.40 8.68 9.93
N LYS A 87 7.24 8.75 10.59
CA LYS A 87 6.82 9.92 11.37
C LYS A 87 6.40 9.43 12.75
N ASP A 88 6.93 10.08 13.77
CA ASP A 88 6.54 9.81 15.14
C ASP A 88 5.08 10.21 15.35
N LEU A 89 4.35 9.39 16.11
CA LEU A 89 3.00 9.70 16.55
C LEU A 89 3.00 11.03 17.33
N GLN A 90 2.40 12.08 16.76
CA GLN A 90 2.36 13.38 17.40
C GLN A 90 1.22 13.44 18.42
N ILE A 91 1.57 13.75 19.67
CA ILE A 91 0.62 13.98 20.75
C ILE A 91 0.51 15.49 20.96
N TYR A 92 -0.66 16.05 20.67
CA TYR A 92 -0.93 17.48 20.83
C TYR A 92 -1.24 17.80 22.29
N HIS A 93 -1.13 19.08 22.65
CA HIS A 93 -1.32 19.55 24.03
C HIS A 93 -2.71 19.24 24.60
N GLY A 94 -3.72 19.02 23.74
CA GLY A 94 -5.07 18.58 24.12
C GLY A 94 -5.24 17.05 24.23
N GLY A 95 -4.16 16.26 24.14
CA GLY A 95 -4.20 14.79 24.17
C GLY A 95 -4.57 14.13 22.84
N ASN A 96 -5.00 14.90 21.83
CA ASN A 96 -5.26 14.39 20.49
C ASN A 96 -3.98 13.86 19.86
N LYS A 97 -4.08 12.70 19.22
CA LYS A 97 -2.96 12.05 18.52
C LYS A 97 -3.18 12.20 17.01
N LYS A 98 -2.20 12.74 16.29
CA LYS A 98 -2.24 12.84 14.83
C LYS A 98 -1.03 12.14 14.24
N ALA A 99 -1.26 11.38 13.18
CA ALA A 99 -0.20 10.65 12.50
C ALA A 99 -0.43 10.53 11.00
N ASP A 100 -1.28 11.41 10.43
CA ASP A 100 -1.47 11.41 8.99
C ASP A 100 -0.18 11.81 8.26
N TRP A 101 -0.04 11.24 7.07
CA TRP A 101 1.08 11.48 6.19
C TRP A 101 0.69 12.28 4.95
N ASP A 102 -0.59 12.62 4.80
CA ASP A 102 -1.18 13.15 3.56
C ASP A 102 -0.39 14.30 2.97
N VAL A 103 -0.01 15.27 3.81
CA VAL A 103 0.81 16.43 3.39
C VAL A 103 2.21 16.00 2.97
N GLY A 104 2.87 15.13 3.76
CA GLY A 104 4.23 14.68 3.45
C GLY A 104 4.28 13.83 2.19
N LEU A 105 3.29 12.96 2.00
CA LEU A 105 3.11 12.16 0.79
C LEU A 105 2.91 13.06 -0.42
N ALA A 106 1.99 14.02 -0.34
CA ALA A 106 1.71 14.94 -1.43
C ALA A 106 2.95 15.77 -1.83
N VAL A 107 3.69 16.29 -0.84
CA VAL A 107 4.92 17.05 -1.08
C VAL A 107 5.99 16.21 -1.78
N ASP A 108 6.21 14.97 -1.32
CA ASP A 108 7.18 14.07 -1.95
C ASP A 108 6.76 13.67 -3.38
N ALA A 109 5.47 13.40 -3.61
CA ALA A 109 4.94 13.10 -4.94
C ALA A 109 5.17 14.27 -5.92
N ILE A 110 4.87 15.51 -5.51
CA ILE A 110 5.15 16.72 -6.30
C ILE A 110 6.65 16.87 -6.57
N ARG A 111 7.48 16.69 -5.54
CA ARG A 111 8.93 16.83 -5.65
C ARG A 111 9.56 15.81 -6.61
N LEU A 112 9.04 14.58 -6.62
CA LEU A 112 9.53 13.51 -7.49
C LEU A 112 8.91 13.53 -8.89
N ALA A 113 7.76 14.19 -9.09
CA ALA A 113 7.08 14.26 -10.38
C ALA A 113 8.00 14.55 -11.60
N PRO A 114 9.00 15.46 -11.54
CA PRO A 114 9.88 15.72 -12.68
C PRO A 114 10.68 14.50 -13.17
N THR A 115 10.93 13.51 -12.31
CA THR A 115 11.69 12.29 -12.66
C THR A 115 10.80 11.10 -13.02
N LEU A 116 9.48 11.29 -12.96
CA LEU A 116 8.48 10.25 -13.20
C LEU A 116 7.68 10.56 -14.47
N ASP A 117 7.07 9.53 -15.04
CA ASP A 117 6.10 9.65 -16.14
C ASP A 117 4.70 9.28 -15.63
N ALA A 118 4.62 8.34 -14.67
CA ALA A 118 3.39 7.99 -13.95
C ALA A 118 3.60 8.01 -12.42
N VAL A 119 2.58 8.48 -11.72
CA VAL A 119 2.50 8.50 -10.25
C VAL A 119 1.37 7.58 -9.83
N VAL A 120 1.68 6.59 -8.99
CA VAL A 120 0.68 5.71 -8.40
C VAL A 120 0.48 6.09 -6.94
N LEU A 121 -0.76 6.45 -6.59
CA LEU A 121 -1.19 6.65 -5.21
C LEU A 121 -1.85 5.35 -4.71
N VAL A 122 -1.23 4.70 -3.75
CA VAL A 122 -1.82 3.55 -3.07
C VAL A 122 -2.55 4.08 -1.84
N SER A 123 -3.76 4.62 -2.08
CA SER A 123 -4.69 5.13 -1.07
C SER A 123 -6.08 5.31 -1.70
N GLY A 124 -7.13 5.10 -0.90
CA GLY A 124 -8.52 5.42 -1.30
C GLY A 124 -8.99 6.81 -0.89
N ASP A 125 -8.13 7.62 -0.26
CA ASP A 125 -8.52 8.89 0.35
C ASP A 125 -8.80 10.02 -0.67
N GLY A 126 -10.00 10.60 -0.59
CA GLY A 126 -10.42 11.69 -1.45
C GLY A 126 -9.64 13.00 -1.24
N ASP A 127 -8.95 13.16 -0.11
CA ASP A 127 -8.16 14.36 0.19
C ASP A 127 -6.93 14.49 -0.73
N TYR A 128 -6.55 13.43 -1.46
CA TYR A 128 -5.52 13.49 -2.49
C TYR A 128 -6.00 14.09 -3.82
N LEU A 129 -7.29 14.40 -3.99
CA LEU A 129 -7.80 14.95 -5.27
C LEU A 129 -7.04 16.22 -5.74
N PRO A 130 -6.73 17.21 -4.89
CA PRO A 130 -5.92 18.36 -5.32
C PRO A 130 -4.51 17.98 -5.80
N LEU A 131 -3.90 16.94 -5.22
CA LEU A 131 -2.63 16.40 -5.67
C LEU A 131 -2.77 15.77 -7.06
N VAL A 132 -3.80 14.94 -7.27
CA VAL A 132 -4.12 14.34 -8.57
C VAL A 132 -4.27 15.42 -9.64
N GLU A 133 -5.10 16.43 -9.37
CA GLU A 133 -5.34 17.52 -10.32
C GLU A 133 -4.06 18.30 -10.64
N TYR A 134 -3.21 18.58 -9.64
CA TYR A 134 -1.95 19.27 -9.87
C TYR A 134 -1.00 18.44 -10.74
N LEU A 135 -0.82 17.16 -10.41
CA LEU A 135 0.08 16.27 -11.14
C LEU A 135 -0.34 16.12 -12.61
N GLN A 136 -1.63 15.94 -12.88
CA GLN A 136 -2.17 15.84 -14.23
C GLN A 136 -2.06 17.18 -14.98
N LYS A 137 -2.65 18.25 -14.43
CA LYS A 137 -2.87 19.51 -15.16
C LYS A 137 -1.62 20.38 -15.24
N SER A 138 -0.81 20.39 -14.18
CA SER A 138 0.36 21.27 -14.09
C SER A 138 1.67 20.58 -14.47
N THR A 139 1.77 19.26 -14.24
CA THR A 139 3.01 18.51 -14.53
C THR A 139 2.89 17.49 -15.66
N GLY A 140 1.67 17.24 -16.16
CA GLY A 140 1.42 16.32 -17.28
C GLY A 140 1.68 14.85 -16.97
N LYS A 141 1.60 14.45 -15.69
CA LYS A 141 1.85 13.07 -15.26
C LYS A 141 0.57 12.27 -15.33
N GLN A 142 0.70 11.01 -15.72
CA GLN A 142 -0.37 10.04 -15.53
C GLN A 142 -0.48 9.75 -14.04
N VAL A 143 -1.68 9.85 -13.48
CA VAL A 143 -1.95 9.59 -12.06
C VAL A 143 -2.88 8.40 -11.95
N GLU A 144 -2.44 7.38 -11.22
CA GLU A 144 -3.17 6.14 -11.02
C GLU A 144 -3.47 5.97 -9.53
N VAL A 145 -4.61 5.38 -9.21
CA VAL A 145 -4.94 4.99 -7.83
C VAL A 145 -5.05 3.48 -7.71
N VAL A 146 -4.56 2.96 -6.58
CA VAL A 146 -4.66 1.55 -6.21
C VAL A 146 -5.21 1.47 -4.80
N SER A 147 -6.40 0.90 -4.64
CA SER A 147 -7.06 0.79 -3.34
C SER A 147 -8.18 -0.24 -3.37
N PHE A 148 -8.79 -0.52 -2.21
CA PHE A 148 -10.00 -1.33 -2.16
C PHE A 148 -11.21 -0.42 -2.46
N GLY A 149 -11.90 -0.66 -3.57
CA GLY A 149 -13.04 0.12 -4.06
C GLY A 149 -14.06 0.51 -3.00
N PRO A 150 -14.55 -0.40 -2.13
CA PRO A 150 -15.50 -0.05 -1.07
C PRO A 150 -14.99 0.98 -0.05
N ALA A 151 -13.67 1.16 0.05
CA ALA A 151 -13.02 2.14 0.92
C ALA A 151 -12.44 3.34 0.15
N THR A 152 -12.83 3.53 -1.12
CA THR A 152 -12.28 4.55 -2.02
C THR A 152 -13.28 5.65 -2.30
N SER A 153 -12.83 6.90 -2.29
CA SER A 153 -13.63 8.04 -2.72
C SER A 153 -14.05 7.87 -4.19
N SER A 154 -15.36 7.90 -4.45
CA SER A 154 -15.89 7.78 -5.81
C SER A 154 -15.42 8.90 -6.73
N ARG A 155 -15.21 10.10 -6.17
CA ARG A 155 -14.69 11.25 -6.94
C ARG A 155 -13.22 11.06 -7.27
N LEU A 156 -12.42 10.55 -6.33
CA LEU A 156 -11.01 10.23 -6.61
C LEU A 156 -10.90 9.20 -7.73
N ALA A 157 -11.64 8.10 -7.62
CA ALA A 157 -11.62 7.02 -8.62
C ALA A 157 -12.06 7.48 -10.02
N ALA A 158 -12.92 8.51 -10.11
CA ALA A 158 -13.42 9.03 -11.38
C ALA A 158 -12.45 10.02 -12.07
N GLU A 159 -11.56 10.67 -11.32
CA GLU A 159 -10.70 11.77 -11.81
C GLU A 159 -9.27 11.30 -12.16
N VAL A 160 -8.87 10.11 -11.70
CA VAL A 160 -7.56 9.51 -12.01
C VAL A 160 -7.54 8.89 -13.40
N ASP A 161 -6.36 8.79 -14.01
CA ASP A 161 -6.17 8.22 -15.35
C ASP A 161 -6.37 6.70 -15.39
N ASP A 162 -6.16 6.02 -14.25
CA ASP A 162 -6.43 4.60 -14.08
C ASP A 162 -6.74 4.29 -12.61
N PHE A 163 -7.67 3.38 -12.38
CA PHE A 163 -8.01 2.90 -11.05
C PHE A 163 -7.91 1.37 -11.00
N LEU A 164 -7.00 0.86 -10.17
CA LEU A 164 -6.89 -0.56 -9.86
C LEU A 164 -7.65 -0.87 -8.58
N ASP A 165 -8.84 -1.44 -8.71
CA ASP A 165 -9.61 -1.93 -7.57
C ASP A 165 -9.09 -3.28 -7.10
N LEU A 166 -8.45 -3.29 -5.93
CA LEU A 166 -7.94 -4.50 -5.29
C LEU A 166 -9.07 -5.45 -4.84
N SER A 167 -10.32 -4.99 -4.82
CA SER A 167 -11.49 -5.77 -4.40
C SER A 167 -12.02 -6.68 -5.51
N ASP A 168 -11.62 -6.46 -6.77
CA ASP A 168 -11.99 -7.33 -7.89
C ASP A 168 -11.38 -8.73 -7.74
N ASP A 169 -10.16 -8.81 -7.18
CA ASP A 169 -9.52 -10.04 -6.75
C ASP A 169 -8.62 -9.77 -5.53
N PRO A 170 -9.15 -9.83 -4.31
CA PRO A 170 -8.42 -9.39 -3.12
C PRO A 170 -7.39 -10.42 -2.63
N GLU A 171 -7.49 -11.69 -3.02
CA GLU A 171 -6.65 -12.75 -2.46
C GLU A 171 -5.13 -12.52 -2.65
N PRO A 172 -4.63 -12.08 -3.82
CA PRO A 172 -3.22 -11.82 -4.05
C PRO A 172 -2.66 -10.64 -3.21
N PHE A 173 -3.52 -9.73 -2.78
CA PHE A 173 -3.12 -8.49 -2.09
C PHE A 173 -3.29 -8.57 -0.56
N LEU A 174 -3.66 -9.75 -0.05
CA LEU A 174 -3.87 -9.99 1.37
C LEU A 174 -2.95 -11.12 1.86
N ILE A 175 -2.28 -10.90 2.98
CA ILE A 175 -1.43 -11.92 3.60
C ILE A 175 -2.33 -13.08 4.07
N PRO A 176 -2.07 -14.33 3.62
CA PRO A 176 -2.84 -15.48 4.06
C PRO A 176 -2.64 -15.73 5.56
N ASN A 177 -3.73 -16.03 6.27
CA ASN A 177 -3.65 -16.47 7.66
C ASN A 177 -2.91 -17.81 7.72
N ARG A 178 -1.62 -17.80 8.05
CA ARG A 178 -0.89 -19.02 8.37
C ARG A 178 -1.52 -19.62 9.63
N ARG A 179 -2.27 -20.71 9.49
CA ARG A 179 -2.60 -21.57 10.64
C ARG A 179 -1.27 -22.00 11.26
N ARG A 180 -1.03 -21.61 12.53
CA ARG A 180 0.06 -22.21 13.32
C ARG A 180 -0.09 -23.73 13.22
N PRO A 181 0.97 -24.48 12.88
CA PRO A 181 0.92 -25.93 13.00
C PRO A 181 0.53 -26.26 14.44
N ALA A 182 -0.49 -27.11 14.63
CA ALA A 182 -0.82 -27.62 15.96
C ALA A 182 0.45 -28.21 16.58
N SER A 183 0.82 -27.74 17.77
CA SER A 183 1.91 -28.34 18.52
C SER A 183 1.62 -29.83 18.65
N LYS A 184 2.51 -30.68 18.12
CA LYS A 184 2.46 -32.11 18.38
C LYS A 184 2.61 -32.26 19.89
N GLY A 185 1.52 -32.63 20.58
CA GLY A 185 1.53 -32.89 22.00
C GLY A 185 2.61 -33.91 22.32
N THR A 186 3.57 -33.51 23.16
CA THR A 186 4.57 -34.42 23.70
C THR A 186 3.85 -35.47 24.53
N THR A 187 3.73 -36.69 24.00
CA THR A 187 3.25 -37.84 24.77
C THR A 187 4.32 -38.19 25.80
N THR A 188 4.09 -37.80 27.05
CA THR A 188 4.88 -38.23 28.20
C THR A 188 4.73 -39.74 28.35
N ARG A 189 5.76 -40.51 27.97
CA ARG A 189 5.87 -41.92 28.34
C ARG A 189 6.22 -42.00 29.81
N SER A 190 5.26 -42.39 30.63
CA SER A 190 5.47 -42.83 32.01
C SER A 190 6.29 -44.13 32.02
N THR A 191 7.54 -44.08 32.45
CA THR A 191 8.32 -45.28 32.80
C THR A 191 7.89 -45.79 34.16
N GLN A 192 7.30 -46.99 34.18
CA GLN A 192 7.01 -47.76 35.38
C GLN A 192 8.29 -48.40 35.93
N LYS A 193 8.42 -48.31 37.26
CA LYS A 193 9.16 -49.13 38.23
C LYS A 193 9.88 -50.38 37.71
N LYS A 194 11.14 -50.53 38.13
CA LYS A 194 11.59 -51.67 38.93
C LYS A 194 12.45 -51.16 40.08
#